data_AF-A0A162BN67-F1
#
_entry.id   AF-A0A162BN67-F1
#
_cell.length_a   1.000
_cell.length_b   1.000
_cell.length_c   1.000
_cell.angle_alpha   90.00
_cell.angle_beta   90.00
_cell.angle_gamma   90.00
#
_symmetry.space_group_name_H-M   'P 1'
#
loop_
_entity.id
_entity.type
_entity.pdbx_description
1 polymer ?
#
loop_
_entity_poly.entity_id
_entity_poly.type
_entity_poly.pdbx_seq_one_letter_code
_entity_poly.pdbx_strand_id
1 'polypeptide(L)' 'MGSASCSESTSSSRSINSCAEDFCGEDLVCVQFWMNGCSQVAHVSRSALGRYRRDLLATGAVLLN' A
#
# COMPACT_ATOMS: atom_id res chain seq x y z
N MET A 1 -23.42 7.86 15.54
CA MET A 1 -22.43 8.45 16.47
C MET A 1 -21.75 7.31 17.21
N GLY A 2 -20.41 7.25 17.13
CA GLY A 2 -19.51 6.46 17.97
C GLY A 2 -19.38 4.97 17.58
N SER A 3 -18.21 4.32 17.58
CA SER A 3 -16.84 4.74 17.91
C SER A 3 -15.88 3.68 17.33
N ALA A 4 -14.82 4.09 16.64
CA ALA A 4 -13.73 3.20 16.28
C ALA A 4 -12.86 2.97 17.52
N SER A 5 -12.83 1.74 18.05
CA SER A 5 -11.84 1.33 19.05
C SER A 5 -10.79 0.46 18.36
N CYS A 6 -9.62 1.07 18.19
CA CYS A 6 -8.36 0.41 17.89
C CYS A 6 -7.86 -0.36 19.13
N SER A 7 -7.57 -1.66 18.96
CA SER A 7 -6.75 -2.43 19.89
C SER A 7 -5.83 -3.37 19.11
N GLU A 8 -4.55 -3.27 19.42
CA GLU A 8 -3.38 -3.81 18.74
C GLU A 8 -2.92 -5.15 19.33
N SER A 9 -2.40 -6.02 18.45
CA SER A 9 -1.38 -7.09 18.61
C SER A 9 -1.61 -8.32 19.51
N THR A 10 -1.58 -9.50 18.88
CA THR A 10 -0.88 -10.66 19.42
C THR A 10 -0.01 -11.35 18.36
N SER A 11 1.29 -11.36 18.68
CA SER A 11 2.41 -12.02 18.05
C SER A 11 2.13 -13.47 17.60
N SER A 12 2.45 -13.80 16.34
CA SER A 12 2.79 -15.16 15.94
C SER A 12 3.67 -15.17 14.70
N SER A 13 4.95 -15.44 14.93
CA SER A 13 5.98 -15.67 13.91
C SER A 13 5.66 -16.91 13.06
N ARG A 14 5.23 -16.73 11.81
CA ARG A 14 5.63 -17.52 10.62
C ARG A 14 4.89 -17.06 9.35
N SER A 15 5.70 -16.76 8.33
CA SER A 15 5.39 -16.79 6.88
C SER A 15 4.45 -15.72 6.30
N ILE A 16 5.08 -14.68 5.73
CA ILE A 16 4.87 -14.17 4.36
C ILE A 16 3.39 -14.11 3.93
N ASN A 17 2.82 -12.89 3.95
CA ASN A 17 1.56 -12.46 3.31
C ASN A 17 0.31 -12.41 4.20
N SER A 18 0.36 -11.77 5.37
CA SER A 18 -0.88 -11.43 6.10
C SER A 18 -1.31 -9.99 5.82
N CYS A 19 -1.87 -9.75 4.62
CA CYS A 19 -2.73 -8.60 4.34
C CYS A 19 -3.91 -9.07 3.48
N ALA A 20 -4.59 -10.12 3.92
CA ALA A 20 -5.85 -10.58 3.34
C ALA A 20 -6.97 -10.37 4.36
N GLU A 21 -7.15 -9.13 4.82
CA GLU A 21 -8.34 -8.73 5.55
C GLU A 21 -8.97 -7.53 4.84
N ASP A 22 -10.06 -7.83 4.13
CA ASP A 22 -11.22 -6.96 3.93
C ASP A 22 -10.98 -5.56 3.34
N PHE A 23 -10.78 -5.49 2.02
CA PHE A 23 -11.11 -4.30 1.21
C PHE A 23 -12.19 -4.67 0.19
N CYS A 24 -13.38 -5.00 0.69
CA CYS A 24 -14.55 -5.30 -0.13
C CYS A 24 -14.97 -4.07 -0.97
N GLY A 25 -14.50 -3.99 -2.22
CA GLY A 25 -15.12 -3.18 -3.28
C GLY A 25 -14.25 -2.12 -3.95
N GLU A 26 -13.01 -1.92 -3.52
CA GLU A 26 -12.14 -0.91 -4.14
C GLU A 26 -11.12 -1.58 -5.07
N ASP A 27 -11.14 -1.23 -6.36
CA ASP A 27 -10.13 -1.61 -7.37
C ASP A 27 -8.75 -1.07 -6.95
N LEU A 28 -8.10 -1.72 -5.98
CA LEU A 28 -6.76 -1.39 -5.52
C LEU A 28 -5.73 -2.04 -6.44
N VAL A 29 -4.77 -1.25 -6.89
CA VAL A 29 -3.67 -1.66 -7.74
C VAL A 29 -2.38 -1.54 -6.94
N CYS A 30 -1.55 -2.58 -7.03
CA CYS A 30 -0.22 -2.60 -6.45
C CYS A 30 0.74 -1.78 -7.34
N VAL A 31 1.47 -0.85 -6.72
CA VAL A 31 2.54 -0.06 -7.35
C VAL A 31 3.82 -0.34 -6.57
N GLN A 32 4.79 -0.93 -7.26
CA GLN A 32 6.11 -1.14 -6.71
C GLN A 32 7.06 -0.04 -7.20
N PHE A 33 7.92 0.47 -6.32
CA PHE A 33 8.86 1.52 -6.66
C PHE A 33 10.12 1.48 -5.80
N TRP A 34 11.22 2.01 -6.35
CA TRP A 34 12.45 2.23 -5.63
C TRP A 34 12.56 3.70 -5.20
N MET A 35 12.84 3.94 -3.93
CA MET A 35 13.10 5.28 -3.41
C MET A 35 14.04 5.19 -2.21
N ASN A 36 14.95 6.16 -2.06
CA ASN A 36 15.88 6.24 -0.93
C ASN A 36 16.71 4.97 -0.68
N GLY A 37 17.06 4.23 -1.75
CA GLY A 37 17.86 3.00 -1.62
C GLY A 37 17.07 1.72 -1.31
N CYS A 38 15.74 1.79 -1.19
CA CYS A 38 14.90 0.65 -0.86
C CYS A 38 13.76 0.43 -1.89
N SER A 39 13.36 -0.82 -2.09
CA SER A 39 12.13 -1.19 -2.80
C SER A 39 10.93 -1.14 -1.86
N GLN A 40 9.85 -0.49 -2.31
CA GLN A 40 8.62 -0.28 -1.57
C GLN A 40 7.41 -0.65 -2.43
N VAL A 41 6.31 -0.99 -1.76
CA VAL A 41 5.04 -1.36 -2.39
C VAL A 41 3.93 -0.52 -1.79
N ALA A 42 3.10 0.07 -2.65
CA ALA A 42 1.90 0.80 -2.25
C ALA A 42 0.66 0.23 -2.96
N HIS A 43 -0.43 0.11 -2.21
CA HIS A 43 -1.74 -0.20 -2.77
C HIS A 43 -2.51 1.11 -2.94
N VAL A 44 -2.92 1.40 -4.17
CA VAL A 44 -3.63 2.64 -4.51
C VAL A 44 -4.86 2.32 -5.34
N SER A 45 -5.92 3.08 -5.15
CA SER A 45 -7.11 2.93 -5.99
C SER A 45 -6.78 3.21 -7.45
N ARG A 46 -7.40 2.45 -8.35
CA ARG A 46 -7.22 2.57 -9.79
C ARG A 46 -7.56 3.96 -10.31
N SER A 47 -8.52 4.64 -9.68
CA SER A 47 -8.87 6.03 -9.99
C SER A 47 -7.76 7.03 -9.63
N ALA A 48 -6.97 6.75 -8.58
CA ALA A 48 -5.87 7.60 -8.13
C ALA A 48 -4.50 7.25 -8.74
N LEU A 49 -4.36 6.05 -9.32
CA LEU A 49 -3.10 5.51 -9.85
C LEU A 49 -2.33 6.48 -10.74
N GLY A 50 -3.01 7.14 -11.68
CA GLY A 50 -2.35 8.06 -12.62
C GLY A 50 -1.82 9.35 -11.98
N ARG A 51 -2.43 9.80 -10.88
CA ARG A 51 -1.91 10.92 -10.08
C ARG A 51 -0.75 10.43 -9.21
N TYR A 52 -0.95 9.32 -8.51
CA TYR A 52 0.04 8.71 -7.63
C TYR A 52 1.37 8.40 -8.33
N ARG A 53 1.33 7.83 -9.55
CA ARG A 53 2.54 7.57 -10.34
C ARG A 53 3.30 8.85 -10.69
N ARG A 54 2.58 9.93 -11.02
CA ARG A 54 3.21 11.22 -11.33
C ARG A 54 3.85 11.84 -10.09
N ASP A 55 3.17 11.78 -8.96
CA ASP A 55 3.68 12.29 -7.69
C ASP A 55 4.93 11.52 -7.28
N LEU A 56 4.92 10.18 -7.37
CA LEU A 56 6.10 9.33 -7.13
C LEU A 56 7.29 9.73 -8.01
N LEU A 57 7.07 9.92 -9.32
CA LEU A 57 8.12 10.35 -10.24
C LEU A 57 8.65 11.75 -9.89
N ALA A 58 7.78 12.67 -9.45
CA ALA A 58 8.19 14.01 -9.02
C ALA A 58 9.08 13.97 -7.76
N THR A 59 8.89 13.00 -6.88
CA THR A 59 9.75 12.76 -5.71
C THR A 59 11.07 12.05 -6.06
N GLY A 60 11.29 11.69 -7.32
CA GLY A 60 12.45 10.92 -7.76
C GLY A 60 12.35 9.41 -7.52
N ALA A 61 11.14 8.90 -7.28
CA ALA A 61 10.93 7.45 -7.23
C ALA A 61 11.14 6.83 -8.62
N VAL A 62 11.65 5.61 -8.65
CA VAL A 62 11.71 4.78 -9.86
C VAL A 62 10.62 3.73 -9.78
N LEU A 63 9.63 3.79 -10.68
CA LEU A 63 8.56 2.79 -10.72
C LEU A 63 9.12 1.45 -11.23
N LEU A 64 8.84 0.37 -10.51
CA LEU A 64 9.18 -0.99 -10.88
C LEU A 64 7.95 -1.59 -11.56
N ASN A 65 8.13 -2.08 -12.79
CA ASN A 65 7.08 -2.53 -13.70
C ASN A 65 6.73 -4.01 -13.46
#